data_AF-A0A328U665-F1
#
_entry.id   AF-A0A328U665-F1
#
_cell.length_a   1.000
_cell.length_b   1.000
_cell.length_c   1.000
_cell.angle_alpha   90.00
_cell.angle_beta   90.00
_cell.angle_gamma   90.00
#
_symmetry.space_group_name_H-M   'P 1'
#
loop_
_entity.id
_entity.type
_entity.pdbx_description
1 polymer ?
#
loop_
_entity_poly.entity_id
_entity_poly.type
_entity_poly.pdbx_seq_one_letter_code
_entity_poly.pdbx_strand_id
1 'polypeptide(L)' 'MIGFTVPLQRYVTVRVADGDPFEVLHAYIEANGLANNKRGLALEVYPVHNPKWPSEANVFIPLA' A
#
# COMPACT_ATOMS: atom_id res chain seq x y z
N MET A 1 20.34 -14.20 -9.68
CA MET A 1 19.34 -13.15 -9.98
C MET A 1 18.37 -13.14 -8.81
N ILE A 2 18.41 -12.12 -7.95
CA ILE A 2 17.46 -12.01 -6.82
C ILE A 2 16.35 -11.08 -7.28
N GLY A 3 15.43 -11.62 -8.09
CA GLY A 3 14.21 -10.94 -8.51
C GLY A 3 13.04 -11.42 -7.67
N PHE A 4 12.12 -10.53 -7.32
CA PHE A 4 10.82 -10.90 -6.73
C PHE A 4 9.71 -10.57 -7.72
N THR A 5 8.57 -11.23 -7.59
CA THR A 5 7.36 -10.93 -8.35
C THR A 5 6.32 -10.37 -7.39
N VAL A 6 5.74 -9.22 -7.74
CA VAL A 6 4.55 -8.73 -7.05
C VAL A 6 3.36 -9.56 -7.51
N PRO A 7 2.62 -10.22 -6.61
CA PRO A 7 1.46 -11.02 -7.00
C PRO A 7 0.42 -10.17 -7.74
N LEU A 8 -0.13 -10.70 -8.83
CA LEU A 8 -1.25 -10.08 -9.51
C LEU A 8 -2.50 -10.24 -8.64
N GLN A 9 -2.87 -9.19 -7.91
CA GLN A 9 -4.06 -9.13 -7.08
C GLN A 9 -4.59 -7.70 -6.99
N ARG A 10 -5.73 -7.52 -6.32
CA ARG A 10 -6.34 -6.21 -6.09
C ARG A 10 -5.68 -5.53 -4.90
N TYR A 11 -5.49 -4.22 -5.01
CA TYR A 11 -4.88 -3.39 -3.97
C TYR A 11 -5.71 -2.14 -3.74
N VAL A 12 -5.75 -1.68 -2.50
CA VAL A 12 -6.06 -0.27 -2.18
C VAL A 12 -4.75 0.49 -2.06
N THR A 13 -4.75 1.76 -2.41
CA THR A 13 -3.55 2.59 -2.39
C THR A 13 -3.82 3.99 -1.86
N VAL A 14 -2.82 4.56 -1.19
CA VAL A 14 -2.80 5.97 -0.76
C VAL A 14 -1.39 6.50 -0.96
N ARG A 15 -1.29 7.78 -1.32
CA ARG A 15 0.00 8.50 -1.29
C ARG A 15 0.20 9.08 0.09
N VAL A 16 1.36 8.80 0.70
CA VAL A 16 1.73 9.35 2.01
C VAL A 16 1.78 10.87 1.92
N ALA A 17 0.92 11.51 2.69
CA ALA A 17 0.95 12.95 2.94
C ALA A 17 1.31 13.15 4.42
N ASP A 18 0.31 13.30 5.28
CA ASP A 18 0.43 13.45 6.73
C ASP A 18 -0.30 12.31 7.46
N GLY A 19 0.26 11.84 8.58
CA GLY A 19 -0.32 10.77 9.39
C GLY A 19 0.10 9.35 8.95
N ASP A 20 -0.54 8.34 9.54
CA ASP A 20 -0.28 6.93 9.23
C ASP A 20 -1.10 6.48 7.99
N PRO A 21 -0.44 6.15 6.86
CA PRO A 21 -1.13 5.69 5.66
C PRO A 21 -1.88 4.37 5.87
N PHE A 22 -1.45 3.51 6.81
CA PHE A 22 -2.11 2.26 7.10
C PHE A 22 -3.45 2.48 7.81
N GLU A 23 -3.53 3.44 8.74
CA GLU A 23 -4.80 3.83 9.38
C GLU A 23 -5.83 4.30 8.34
N VAL A 24 -5.40 5.16 7.40
CA VAL A 24 -6.26 5.65 6.32
C VAL A 24 -6.77 4.51 5.44
N LEU A 25 -5.89 3.59 5.05
CA LEU A 25 -6.27 2.45 4.21
C LEU A 25 -7.17 1.47 4.96
N HIS A 26 -6.93 1.20 6.25
CA HIS A 26 -7.78 0.35 7.06
C HIS A 26 -9.18 0.94 7.24
N ALA A 27 -9.28 2.24 7.53
CA ALA A 27 -10.55 2.93 7.61
C ALA A 27 -11.32 2.89 6.27
N TYR A 28 -10.62 3.06 5.14
CA TYR A 28 -11.23 2.94 3.82
C TYR A 28 -11.75 1.52 3.54
N ILE A 29 -10.97 0.49 3.88
CA ILE A 29 -11.37 -0.91 3.71
C ILE A 29 -12.64 -1.20 4.50
N GLU A 30 -12.70 -0.77 5.77
CA GLU A 30 -13.85 -0.96 6.65
C GLU A 30 -15.09 -0.20 6.12
N ALA A 31 -14.93 1.09 5.80
CA ALA A 31 -16.03 1.93 5.32
C ALA A 31 -16.67 1.44 4.02
N ASN A 32 -15.92 0.72 3.18
CA ASN A 32 -16.40 0.19 1.90
C ASN A 32 -16.77 -1.29 1.96
N GLY A 33 -16.78 -1.91 3.14
CA GLY A 33 -17.08 -3.35 3.29
C GLY A 33 -16.12 -4.25 2.52
N LEU A 34 -14.89 -3.78 2.29
CA LEU A 34 -13.83 -4.55 1.64
C LEU A 34 -13.14 -5.45 2.66
N ALA A 35 -12.47 -6.50 2.19
CA ALA A 35 -11.67 -7.37 3.03
C ALA A 35 -10.19 -7.24 2.68
N ASN A 36 -9.33 -7.11 3.70
CA ASN A 36 -7.88 -7.15 3.54
C ASN A 36 -7.41 -8.61 3.39
N ASN A 37 -6.60 -8.89 2.36
CA ASN A 37 -5.89 -10.15 2.26
C ASN A 37 -4.68 -10.17 3.20
N LYS A 38 -4.88 -10.66 4.43
CA LYS A 38 -3.84 -10.76 5.47
C LYS A 38 -2.64 -11.65 5.09
N ARG A 39 -2.74 -12.45 4.01
CA ARG A 39 -1.65 -13.29 3.48
C ARG A 39 -0.98 -12.69 2.24
N GLY A 40 -1.47 -11.55 1.77
CA GLY A 40 -0.93 -10.84 0.62
C GLY A 40 0.27 -9.97 0.99
N LEU A 41 0.98 -9.49 -0.04
CA LEU A 41 2.15 -8.63 0.08
C LEU A 41 1.72 -7.16 0.08
N ALA A 42 1.94 -6.44 1.19
CA ALA A 42 1.85 -4.98 1.22
C ALA A 42 3.12 -4.35 0.63
N LEU A 43 3.00 -3.17 0.01
CA LEU A 43 4.10 -2.49 -0.68
C LEU A 43 4.17 -1.02 -0.29
N GLU A 44 5.39 -0.51 -0.14
CA GLU A 44 5.66 0.93 -0.15
C GLU A 44 6.57 1.24 -1.34
N VAL A 45 6.09 2.10 -2.24
CA VAL A 45 6.79 2.45 -3.48
C VAL A 45 7.25 3.89 -3.43
N TYR A 46 8.57 4.07 -3.39
CA TYR A 46 9.24 5.36 -3.39
C TYR A 46 9.68 5.71 -4.82
N PRO A 47 9.33 6.90 -5.36
CA PRO A 47 9.80 7.33 -6.67
C PRO A 47 11.33 7.48 -6.67
N VAL A 48 11.99 6.81 -7.60
CA VAL A 48 13.47 6.84 -7.71
C VAL A 48 14.00 8.24 -8.03
N HIS A 49 13.26 9.04 -8.80
CA HIS A 49 13.69 10.37 -9.24
C HIS A 49 13.62 11.43 -8.14
N ASN A 50 12.94 11.14 -7.02
CA ASN A 50 12.82 12.06 -5.87
C ASN A 50 12.41 11.27 -4.62
N PRO A 51 13.32 10.44 -4.05
CA PRO A 51 12.99 9.58 -2.93
C PRO A 51 12.92 10.43 -1.66
N LYS A 52 11.71 10.85 -1.30
CA LYS A 52 11.44 11.42 0.02
C LYS A 52 10.99 10.29 0.93
N TRP A 53 11.60 10.19 2.10
CA TRP A 53 11.22 9.23 3.12
C TRP A 53 10.94 9.98 4.42
N PRO A 54 9.87 9.66 5.16
CA PRO A 54 8.81 8.69 4.84
C PRO A 54 7.68 9.23 3.94
N SER A 55 7.77 10.48 3.48
CA SER A 55 6.68 11.17 2.75
C SER A 55 6.62 10.85 1.26
N GLU A 56 5.46 11.05 0.65
CA GLU A 56 5.21 10.87 -0.80
C GLU A 56 5.37 9.44 -1.35
N ALA A 57 5.58 8.43 -0.50
CA ALA A 57 5.49 7.04 -0.91
C ALA A 57 4.07 6.66 -1.33
N ASN A 58 3.91 5.72 -2.25
CA ASN A 58 2.62 5.08 -2.49
C ASN A 58 2.57 3.79 -1.69
N VAL A 59 1.62 3.69 -0.77
CA VAL A 59 1.39 2.49 0.06
C VAL A 59 0.28 1.67 -0.57
N PHE A 60 0.45 0.35 -0.61
CA PHE A 60 -0.51 -0.60 -1.17
C PHE A 60 -0.83 -1.70 -0.16
N ILE A 61 -2.12 -1.92 0.12
CA ILE A 61 -2.61 -3.05 0.93
C ILE A 61 -3.42 -3.99 0.02
N PRO A 62 -3.11 -5.30 0.03
CA PRO A 62 -3.82 -6.27 -0.80
C PRO A 62 -5.25 -6.52 -0.29
N LEU A 63 -6.19 -6.65 -1.21
CA LEU A 63 -7.57 -7.03 -0.92
C LEU A 63 -7.78 -8.54 -1.10
N ALA A 64 -8.74 -9.09 -0.36
CA ALA A 64 -9.18 -10.48 -0.45
C ALA A 64 -10.16 -10.72 -1.61
#